data_AF-A0A1A8USS3-F1
#
_entry.id   AF-A0A1A8USS3-F1
#
_cell.length_a   1.000
_cell.length_b   1.000
_cell.length_c   1.000
_cell.angle_alpha   90.00
_cell.angle_beta   90.00
_cell.angle_gamma   90.00
#
_symmetry.space_group_name_H-M   'P 1'
#
loop_
_entity.id
_entity.type
_entity.pdbx_description
1 polymer ?
#
loop_
_entity_poly.entity_id
_entity_poly.type
_entity_poly.pdbx_seq_one_letter_code
_entity_poly.pdbx_strand_id
1 'polypeptide(L)'
;RSSSHGAVLKNRSSSTMDEFLTMPTTCTPQQANVLTILNMLVTDMRPLSMVRDQGFKDVIKKFNPEYYENYLPDRSHFTTMMEEKYETTFQKVMQALRAVNGSLTADV
;
A
#
# COMPACT_ATOMS: atom_id res chain seq x y z
N ARG A 1 -34.38 36.32 19.92
CA ARG A 1 -33.80 35.60 18.77
C ARG A 1 -32.30 35.52 19.02
N SER A 2 -31.84 34.49 19.74
CA SER A 2 -30.43 34.28 20.06
C SER A 2 -30.05 32.91 19.53
N SER A 3 -29.16 32.87 18.54
CA SER A 3 -28.63 31.64 17.97
C SER A 3 -27.14 31.61 18.25
N SER A 4 -26.74 30.72 19.16
CA SER A 4 -25.36 30.39 19.48
C SER A 4 -24.80 29.46 18.41
N HIS A 5 -23.83 29.93 17.62
CA HIS A 5 -23.06 29.08 16.73
C HIS A 5 -22.05 28.26 17.56
N GLY A 6 -22.39 27.00 17.83
CA GLY A 6 -21.44 26.01 18.30
C GLY A 6 -20.50 25.64 17.14
N ALA A 7 -19.22 25.99 17.27
CA ALA A 7 -18.19 25.54 16.37
C ALA A 7 -17.99 24.03 16.57
N VAL A 8 -18.40 23.22 15.59
CA VAL A 8 -18.08 21.80 15.52
C VAL A 8 -16.59 21.68 15.21
N LEU A 9 -15.82 21.24 16.22
CA LEU A 9 -14.42 20.84 16.05
C LEU A 9 -14.39 19.66 15.07
N LYS A 10 -13.91 19.94 13.85
CA LYS A 10 -13.72 18.95 12.81
C LYS A 10 -12.52 18.09 13.21
N ASN A 11 -12.79 16.94 13.86
CA ASN A 11 -11.77 15.96 14.17
C ASN A 11 -11.04 15.59 12.87
N ARG A 12 -9.75 15.94 12.83
CA ARG A 12 -8.83 15.57 11.76
C ARG A 12 -8.65 14.05 11.89
N SER A 13 -9.36 13.28 11.06
CA SER A 13 -9.23 11.83 11.05
C SER A 13 -7.77 11.49 10.73
N SER A 14 -7.08 10.84 11.66
CA SER A 14 -5.85 10.13 11.35
C SER A 14 -6.21 9.10 10.27
N SER A 15 -5.70 9.26 9.05
CA SER A 15 -5.89 8.26 8.00
C SER A 15 -5.10 7.02 8.43
N THR A 16 -5.82 6.00 8.88
CA THR A 16 -5.21 4.71 9.19
C THR A 16 -4.66 4.09 7.91
N MET A 17 -3.69 3.18 8.03
CA MET A 17 -3.16 2.47 6.87
C MET A 17 -4.20 1.62 6.12
N ASP A 18 -5.43 1.52 6.62
CA ASP A 18 -6.53 0.74 6.04
C ASP A 18 -6.88 1.17 4.61
N GLU A 19 -6.89 2.46 4.31
CA GLU A 19 -7.17 2.97 2.95
C GLU A 19 -6.13 2.49 1.92
N PHE A 20 -4.95 2.07 2.40
CA PHE A 20 -3.85 1.59 1.56
C PHE A 20 -3.89 0.07 1.33
N LEU A 21 -4.66 -0.65 2.15
CA LEU A 21 -4.90 -2.09 2.05
C LEU A 21 -6.23 -2.43 1.35
N THR A 22 -7.11 -1.44 1.17
CA THR A 22 -8.38 -1.63 0.47
C THR A 22 -8.17 -1.99 -1.00
N MET A 23 -8.75 -3.13 -1.39
CA MET A 23 -8.76 -3.62 -2.77
C MET A 23 -9.46 -2.64 -3.71
N PRO A 24 -8.94 -2.39 -4.92
CA PRO A 24 -9.64 -1.63 -5.95
C PRO A 24 -10.99 -2.26 -6.30
N THR A 25 -12.00 -1.43 -6.58
CA THR A 25 -13.40 -1.85 -6.90
C THR A 25 -13.50 -2.77 -8.12
N THR A 26 -12.47 -2.82 -8.97
CA THR A 26 -12.33 -3.82 -10.04
C THR A 26 -10.87 -4.22 -10.19
N CYS A 27 -10.56 -5.49 -9.95
CA CYS A 27 -9.24 -6.07 -10.19
C CYS A 27 -9.37 -7.32 -11.06
N THR A 28 -8.42 -7.54 -11.97
CA THR A 28 -8.32 -8.85 -12.64
C THR A 28 -7.84 -9.90 -11.64
N PRO A 29 -8.12 -11.20 -11.87
CA PRO A 29 -7.63 -12.27 -11.00
C PRO A 29 -6.10 -12.24 -10.81
N GLN A 30 -5.33 -11.88 -11.85
CA GLN A 30 -3.88 -11.75 -11.75
C GLN A 30 -3.47 -10.57 -10.86
N GLN A 31 -4.10 -9.40 -11.03
CA GLN A 31 -3.83 -8.24 -10.19
C GLN A 31 -4.18 -8.51 -8.72
N ALA A 32 -5.28 -9.23 -8.48
CA ALA A 32 -5.68 -9.64 -7.14
C ALA A 32 -4.62 -10.55 -6.49
N ASN A 33 -4.04 -11.50 -7.24
CA ASN A 33 -2.98 -12.36 -6.73
C ASN A 33 -1.70 -11.56 -6.37
N VAL A 34 -1.27 -10.65 -7.25
CA VAL A 34 -0.09 -9.80 -6.98
C VAL A 34 -0.31 -8.94 -5.75
N LEU A 35 -1.49 -8.31 -5.63
CA LEU A 35 -1.83 -7.46 -4.50
C LEU A 35 -1.94 -8.28 -3.20
N THR A 36 -2.45 -9.51 -3.26
CA THR A 36 -2.53 -10.40 -2.11
C THR A 36 -1.14 -10.78 -1.59
N ILE A 37 -0.20 -11.10 -2.50
CA ILE A 37 1.19 -11.41 -2.14
C ILE A 37 1.85 -10.16 -1.53
N LEU A 38 1.69 -9.00 -2.15
CA LEU A 38 2.25 -7.74 -1.63
C LEU A 38 1.68 -7.42 -0.24
N ASN A 39 0.36 -7.56 -0.03
CA ASN A 39 -0.28 -7.35 1.26
C ASN A 39 0.23 -8.31 2.31
N MET A 40 0.44 -9.59 1.98
CA MET A 40 1.05 -10.56 2.89
C MET A 40 2.46 -10.11 3.29
N LEU A 41 3.29 -9.73 2.32
CA LEU A 41 4.67 -9.31 2.61
C LEU A 41 4.72 -8.09 3.55
N VAL A 42 3.84 -7.12 3.35
CA VAL A 42 3.77 -5.91 4.18
C VAL A 42 3.19 -6.22 5.56
N THR A 43 2.06 -6.93 5.62
CA THR A 43 1.34 -7.18 6.89
C THR A 43 2.15 -8.08 7.82
N ASP A 44 2.79 -9.11 7.28
CA ASP A 44 3.58 -10.07 8.05
C ASP A 44 5.05 -9.65 8.18
N MET A 45 5.40 -8.43 7.75
CA MET A 45 6.77 -7.87 7.80
C MET A 45 7.81 -8.80 7.16
N ARG A 46 7.45 -9.44 6.06
CA ARG A 46 8.32 -10.39 5.36
C ARG A 46 9.23 -9.67 4.36
N PRO A 47 10.47 -10.14 4.19
CA PRO A 47 11.37 -9.56 3.20
C PRO A 47 10.88 -9.86 1.78
N LEU A 48 11.09 -8.93 0.85
CA LEU A 48 10.80 -9.14 -0.58
C LEU A 48 11.54 -10.33 -1.19
N SER A 49 12.63 -10.81 -0.57
CA SER A 49 13.32 -12.01 -1.03
C SER A 49 12.45 -13.27 -0.97
N MET A 50 11.44 -13.30 -0.09
CA MET A 50 10.59 -14.47 0.17
C MET A 50 9.90 -15.01 -1.09
N VAL A 51 9.55 -14.15 -2.04
CA VAL A 51 8.89 -14.60 -3.30
C VAL A 51 9.79 -15.48 -4.17
N ARG A 52 11.11 -15.46 -3.93
CA ARG A 52 12.07 -16.33 -4.64
C ARG A 52 12.31 -17.66 -3.93
N ASP A 53 11.91 -17.78 -2.68
CA ASP A 53 12.18 -18.96 -1.86
C ASP A 53 11.38 -20.16 -2.36
N GLN A 54 12.00 -21.34 -2.35
CA GLN A 54 11.38 -22.54 -2.90
C GLN A 54 10.09 -22.92 -2.17
N GLY A 55 10.07 -22.79 -0.84
CA GLY A 55 8.87 -23.09 -0.05
C GLY A 55 7.68 -22.21 -0.42
N PHE A 56 7.90 -20.93 -0.71
CA PHE A 56 6.84 -20.04 -1.19
C PHE A 56 6.35 -20.48 -2.57
N LYS A 57 7.27 -20.75 -3.50
CA LYS A 57 6.98 -21.24 -4.84
C LYS A 57 6.17 -22.55 -4.83
N ASP A 58 6.54 -23.48 -3.96
CA ASP A 58 5.86 -24.78 -3.83
C ASP A 58 4.42 -24.61 -3.35
N VAL A 59 4.18 -23.71 -2.39
CA VAL A 59 2.83 -23.37 -1.91
C VAL A 59 2.01 -22.76 -3.05
N ILE A 60 2.53 -21.76 -3.76
CA ILE A 60 1.79 -21.14 -4.87
C ILE A 60 1.52 -22.15 -5.98
N LYS A 61 2.50 -22.98 -6.35
CA LYS A 61 2.32 -24.04 -7.35
C LYS A 61 1.24 -25.05 -6.96
N LYS A 62 1.15 -25.38 -5.65
CA LYS A 62 0.17 -26.34 -5.14
C LYS A 62 -1.26 -25.79 -5.16
N PHE A 63 -1.45 -24.53 -4.80
CA PHE A 63 -2.78 -23.93 -4.62
C PHE A 63 -3.26 -23.12 -5.83
N ASN A 64 -2.35 -22.63 -6.67
CA ASN A 64 -2.67 -21.85 -7.88
C ASN A 64 -1.62 -22.10 -8.99
N PRO A 65 -1.64 -23.30 -9.63
CA PRO A 65 -0.64 -23.70 -10.61
C PRO A 65 -0.65 -22.83 -11.87
N GLU A 66 -1.81 -22.36 -12.33
CA GLU A 66 -1.91 -21.49 -13.51
C GLU A 66 -1.23 -20.13 -13.28
N TYR A 67 -1.41 -19.56 -12.08
CA TYR A 67 -0.71 -18.35 -11.68
C TYR A 67 0.80 -18.58 -11.56
N TYR A 68 1.19 -19.72 -10.99
CA TYR A 68 2.60 -20.09 -10.84
C TYR A 68 3.34 -20.14 -12.18
N GLU A 69 2.79 -20.86 -13.17
CA GLU A 69 3.48 -21.12 -14.45
C GLU A 69 3.48 -19.90 -15.38
N ASN A 70 2.44 -19.06 -15.35
CA ASN A 70 2.26 -18.00 -16.35
C ASN A 70 2.44 -16.57 -15.81
N TYR A 71 2.28 -16.35 -14.51
CA TYR A 71 2.06 -15.02 -13.95
C TYR A 71 2.80 -14.72 -12.66
N LEU A 72 3.59 -15.67 -12.13
CA LEU A 72 4.32 -15.46 -10.87
C LEU A 72 5.35 -14.34 -11.06
N PRO A 73 5.21 -13.20 -10.37
CA PRO A 73 6.10 -12.08 -10.56
C PRO A 73 7.43 -12.33 -9.85
N ASP A 74 8.51 -11.88 -10.47
CA ASP A 74 9.82 -11.87 -9.83
C ASP A 74 9.92 -10.79 -8.75
N ARG A 75 10.91 -10.92 -7.88
CA ARG A 75 11.22 -9.94 -6.82
C ARG A 75 11.29 -8.50 -7.35
N SER A 76 11.90 -8.31 -8.54
CA SER A 76 12.04 -6.98 -9.16
C SER A 76 10.69 -6.30 -9.39
N HIS A 77 9.66 -7.06 -9.76
CA HIS A 77 8.32 -6.54 -9.97
C HIS A 77 7.77 -5.90 -8.68
N PHE A 78 7.91 -6.58 -7.55
CA PHE A 78 7.49 -6.05 -6.25
C PHE A 78 8.33 -4.84 -5.82
N THR A 79 9.64 -4.85 -6.07
CA THR A 79 10.51 -3.68 -5.82
C THR A 79 10.03 -2.46 -6.60
N THR A 80 9.82 -2.59 -7.91
CA THR A 80 9.36 -1.49 -8.77
C THR A 80 7.99 -0.97 -8.32
N MET A 81 7.05 -1.87 -8.00
CA MET A 81 5.73 -1.45 -7.48
C MET A 81 5.85 -0.65 -6.18
N MET A 82 6.75 -1.03 -5.27
CA MET A 82 6.97 -0.29 -4.02
C MET A 82 7.62 1.07 -4.27
N GLU A 83 8.63 1.14 -5.15
CA GLU A 83 9.32 2.37 -5.52
C GLU A 83 8.37 3.37 -6.20
N GLU A 84 7.59 2.93 -7.17
CA GLU A 84 6.59 3.75 -7.86
C GLU A 84 5.54 4.29 -6.88
N LYS A 85 5.10 3.46 -5.94
CA LYS A 85 4.11 3.88 -4.93
C LYS A 85 4.72 4.85 -3.92
N TYR A 86 5.97 4.64 -3.51
CA TYR A 86 6.71 5.58 -2.66
C TYR A 86 6.79 6.94 -3.33
N GLU A 87 7.26 6.99 -4.58
CA GLU A 87 7.42 8.24 -5.33
C GLU A 87 6.08 8.96 -5.50
N THR A 88 5.04 8.22 -5.91
CA THR A 88 3.69 8.78 -6.05
C THR A 88 3.16 9.35 -4.73
N THR A 89 3.40 8.65 -3.62
CA THR A 89 2.95 9.09 -2.29
C THR A 89 3.75 10.30 -1.81
N PHE A 90 5.07 10.29 -2.03
CA PHE A 90 5.96 11.40 -1.73
C PHE A 90 5.50 12.68 -2.45
N GLN A 91 5.20 12.57 -3.76
CA GLN A 91 4.68 13.71 -4.53
C GLN A 91 3.34 14.23 -4.01
N LYS A 92 2.41 13.33 -3.64
CA LYS A 92 1.12 13.72 -3.03
C LYS A 92 1.31 14.43 -1.69
N VAL A 93 2.19 13.90 -0.83
CA VAL A 93 2.52 14.51 0.47
C VAL A 93 3.17 15.88 0.26
N MET A 94 4.13 16.00 -0.66
CA MET A 94 4.77 17.27 -1.00
C MET A 94 3.76 18.31 -1.50
N GLN A 95 2.82 17.90 -2.35
CA GLN A 95 1.75 18.77 -2.83
C GLN A 95 0.85 19.23 -1.68
N ALA A 96 0.48 18.31 -0.77
CA ALA A 96 -0.30 18.65 0.41
C ALA A 96 0.45 19.60 1.35
N LEU A 97 1.74 19.39 1.57
CA LEU A 97 2.59 20.25 2.41
C LEU A 97 2.72 21.67 1.84
N ARG A 98 2.86 21.82 0.53
CA ARG A 98 2.88 23.15 -0.13
C ARG A 98 1.59 23.95 0.09
N ALA A 99 0.47 23.26 0.32
CA ALA A 99 -0.82 23.88 0.59
C ALA A 99 -1.01 24.29 2.06
N VAL A 100 -0.09 23.92 2.96
CA VAL A 100 -0.19 24.20 4.40
C VAL A 100 0.83 25.27 4.80
N ASN A 101 0.37 26.33 5.46
CA ASN A 101 1.25 27.28 6.14
C ASN A 101 1.72 26.70 7.48
N GLY A 102 2.85 26.00 7.49
CA GLY A 102 3.47 25.43 8.69
C GLY A 102 4.96 25.18 8.50
N SER A 103 5.70 25.09 9.61
CA SER A 103 7.13 24.78 9.61
C SER A 103 7.37 23.32 10.01
N LEU A 104 8.36 22.68 9.39
CA LEU A 104 8.82 21.34 9.75
C LEU A 104 9.90 21.46 10.83
N THR A 105 9.83 20.64 11.87
CA THR A 105 10.90 20.52 12.86
C THR A 105 11.88 19.45 12.39
N ALA A 106 13.17 19.79 12.27
CA ALA A 106 14.22 18.78 12.13
C ALA A 106 14.60 18.28 13.53
N ASP A 107 14.51 16.97 13.75
CA ASP A 107 15.07 16.32 14.93
C ASP A 107 16.52 15.97 14.60
N VAL A 108 17.49 16.47 15.39
CA VAL A 108 18.94 16.31 15.16
C VAL A 108 19.54 15.48 16.29
#